data_AF-A0A9X2KE83-F1
#
_entry.id   AF-A0A9X2KE83-F1
#
_cell.length_a   1.000
_cell.length_b   1.000
_cell.length_c   1.000
_cell.angle_alpha   90.00
_cell.angle_beta   90.00
_cell.angle_gamma   90.00
#
_symmetry.space_group_name_H-M   'P 1'
#
loop_
_entity.id
_entity.type
_entity.pdbx_description
1 polymer ?
#
loop_
_entity_poly.entity_id
_entity_poly.type
_entity_poly.pdbx_seq_one_letter_code
_entity_poly.pdbx_strand_id
1 'polypeptide(L)'
;MLAALVPIVAACQLARPGAQARLSASNERVAAVQAPPAIPFGYALRAPSRRPTTAVSLHFELVEQKHGYDLNAVILDRSTGSLRTAKIRRCNTIDLDSFDASSRSLFATPVLCDGGSYSFDVLGERIAVVGPRRNYILQGLPLGHVMLNGVPVLVEPRGHRHPAPVWRDRSGRQIPFTIQ
;
A
#
# COMPACT_ATOMS: atom_id res chain seq x y z
N MET A 1 -57.72 -8.80 -34.42
CA MET A 1 -57.49 -7.52 -33.71
C MET A 1 -56.03 -7.16 -33.98
N LEU A 2 -55.68 -6.38 -35.02
CA LEU A 2 -55.73 -4.90 -35.09
C LEU A 2 -55.29 -4.23 -33.78
N ALA A 3 -54.37 -3.26 -33.70
CA ALA A 3 -53.47 -2.63 -34.66
C ALA A 3 -52.40 -1.80 -33.89
N ALA A 4 -51.26 -1.57 -34.55
CA ALA A 4 -50.29 -0.45 -34.51
C ALA A 4 -50.47 0.76 -33.54
N LEU A 5 -49.35 1.35 -33.08
CA LEU A 5 -48.89 2.72 -33.42
C LEU A 5 -47.68 3.22 -32.58
N VAL A 6 -46.57 3.49 -33.28
CA VAL A 6 -45.52 4.52 -33.05
C VAL A 6 -45.93 5.73 -33.96
N PRO A 7 -45.43 7.01 -33.93
CA PRO A 7 -44.37 7.75 -33.17
C PRO A 7 -44.84 9.16 -32.69
N ILE A 8 -43.91 10.06 -32.28
CA ILE A 8 -43.73 11.51 -32.63
C ILE A 8 -42.45 11.95 -31.85
N VAL A 9 -41.29 12.38 -32.38
CA VAL A 9 -40.79 13.30 -33.45
C VAL A 9 -40.85 14.81 -33.11
N ALA A 10 -39.65 15.39 -32.97
CA ALA A 10 -39.20 16.78 -33.28
C ALA A 10 -39.81 17.93 -32.46
N ALA A 11 -39.24 19.13 -32.34
CA ALA A 11 -38.13 19.86 -32.96
C ALA A 11 -37.75 21.02 -31.99
N CYS A 12 -36.49 21.43 -31.81
CA CYS A 12 -35.76 22.45 -32.59
C CYS A 12 -35.97 23.92 -32.11
N GLN A 13 -34.89 24.72 -32.30
CA GLN A 13 -34.75 26.19 -32.33
C GLN A 13 -34.18 26.87 -31.06
N LEU A 14 -32.91 27.30 -31.05
CA LEU A 14 -32.31 28.52 -31.65
C LEU A 14 -32.84 29.85 -31.10
N ALA A 15 -31.99 30.56 -30.34
CA ALA A 15 -32.03 32.02 -30.23
C ALA A 15 -30.66 32.60 -29.86
N ARG A 16 -30.03 33.30 -30.81
CA ARG A 16 -29.14 34.47 -30.65
C ARG A 16 -29.79 35.56 -31.52
N PRO A 17 -29.83 36.85 -31.11
CA PRO A 17 -28.71 37.80 -31.24
C PRO A 17 -28.61 38.72 -29.98
N GLY A 18 -27.50 39.37 -29.62
CA GLY A 18 -26.77 40.41 -30.35
C GLY A 18 -27.17 41.80 -29.82
N ALA A 19 -26.39 42.36 -28.88
CA ALA A 19 -26.37 43.81 -28.58
C ALA A 19 -25.02 44.18 -27.94
N GLN A 20 -24.21 44.94 -28.69
CA GLN A 20 -23.03 45.62 -28.22
C GLN A 20 -23.44 46.92 -27.49
N ALA A 21 -22.82 47.19 -26.35
CA ALA A 21 -22.59 48.55 -25.88
C ALA A 21 -21.16 48.64 -25.34
N ARG A 22 -20.35 49.45 -26.02
CA ARG A 22 -18.99 49.85 -25.66
C ARG A 22 -19.01 50.70 -24.39
N LEU A 23 -18.00 50.57 -23.52
CA LEU A 23 -17.10 51.66 -23.10
C LEU A 23 -16.11 51.18 -22.02
N SER A 24 -14.84 51.10 -22.43
CA SER A 24 -13.63 51.56 -21.75
C SER A 24 -13.66 51.71 -20.21
N ALA A 25 -12.90 50.88 -19.52
CA ALA A 25 -12.05 51.32 -18.42
C ALA A 25 -10.99 50.23 -18.12
N SER A 26 -9.77 50.54 -18.53
CA SER A 26 -8.53 49.92 -18.11
C SER A 26 -8.50 49.76 -16.58
N ASN A 27 -8.13 48.57 -16.10
CA ASN A 27 -7.38 48.42 -14.86
C ASN A 27 -6.76 47.02 -14.82
N GLU A 28 -5.53 46.94 -15.33
CA GLU A 28 -4.54 45.99 -14.84
C GLU A 28 -4.49 46.08 -13.32
N ARG A 29 -4.98 45.04 -12.64
CA ARG A 29 -4.41 44.65 -11.35
C ARG A 29 -3.77 43.29 -11.57
N VAL A 30 -2.48 43.35 -11.92
CA VAL A 30 -1.54 42.28 -11.61
C VAL A 30 -1.71 42.00 -10.12
N ALA A 31 -2.33 40.88 -9.79
CA ALA A 31 -2.31 40.36 -8.43
C ALA A 31 -0.86 39.96 -8.15
N ALA A 32 -0.09 40.91 -7.59
CA ALA A 32 1.14 40.60 -6.92
C ALA A 32 0.78 39.66 -5.77
N VAL A 33 1.02 38.36 -5.96
CA VAL A 33 1.00 37.38 -4.88
C VAL A 33 2.12 37.81 -3.93
N GLN A 34 1.74 38.53 -2.87
CA GLN A 34 2.63 38.84 -1.76
C GLN A 34 3.13 37.51 -1.19
N ALA A 35 4.43 37.27 -1.31
CA ALA A 35 5.09 36.20 -0.57
C ALA A 35 4.94 36.49 0.93
N PRO A 36 4.52 35.52 1.76
CA PRO A 36 4.46 35.73 3.20
C PRO A 36 5.88 35.92 3.77
N PRO A 37 6.04 36.73 4.83
CA PRO A 37 7.33 37.00 5.44
C PRO A 37 7.96 35.71 5.98
N ALA A 38 9.26 35.55 5.71
CA ALA A 38 10.06 34.40 6.14
C ALA A 38 10.11 34.31 7.67
N ILE A 39 9.61 33.20 8.22
CA ILE A 39 9.70 32.87 9.64
C ILE A 39 11.12 32.34 9.91
N PRO A 40 11.90 32.89 10.87
CA PRO A 40 13.32 32.58 11.05
C PRO A 40 13.57 31.30 11.87
N PHE A 41 12.69 30.31 11.77
CA PHE A 41 12.92 28.97 12.32
C PHE A 41 13.06 28.02 11.14
N GLY A 42 14.32 27.60 10.88
CA GLY A 42 14.68 26.73 9.77
C GLY A 42 14.13 25.32 9.95
N TYR A 43 12.85 25.13 9.63
CA TYR A 43 12.36 23.83 9.23
C TYR A 43 12.86 23.62 7.81
N ALA A 44 13.85 22.72 7.63
CA ALA A 44 14.09 22.18 6.30
C ALA A 44 12.73 21.73 5.77
N LEU A 45 12.26 22.33 4.67
CA LEU A 45 11.07 21.89 3.97
C LEU A 45 11.29 20.40 3.72
N ARG A 46 10.61 19.57 4.50
CA ARG A 46 10.67 18.12 4.39
C ARG A 46 10.31 17.83 2.94
N ALA A 47 11.29 17.36 2.16
CA ALA A 47 11.03 16.95 0.79
C ALA A 47 9.79 16.05 0.82
N PRO A 48 8.80 16.26 -0.07
CA PRO A 48 7.57 15.51 -0.03
C PRO A 48 7.94 14.02 0.02
N SER A 49 7.58 13.35 1.12
CA SER A 49 7.80 11.92 1.28
C SER A 49 7.23 11.27 0.03
N ARG A 50 8.10 10.66 -0.78
CA ARG A 50 7.68 10.06 -2.05
C ARG A 50 6.62 9.03 -1.71
N ARG A 51 5.37 9.31 -2.10
CA ARG A 51 4.24 8.42 -1.82
C ARG A 51 4.61 7.04 -2.38
N PRO A 52 4.45 5.96 -1.61
CA PRO A 52 4.76 4.62 -2.10
C PRO A 52 4.00 4.36 -3.39
N THR A 53 4.73 4.06 -4.45
CA THR A 53 4.14 3.74 -5.76
C THR A 53 3.49 2.37 -5.76
N THR A 54 3.89 1.51 -4.82
CA THR A 54 3.39 0.14 -4.67
C THR A 54 2.68 0.02 -3.33
N ALA A 55 1.41 -0.39 -3.38
CA ALA A 55 0.59 -0.70 -2.22
C ALA A 55 0.00 -2.10 -2.38
N VAL A 56 0.36 -2.99 -1.46
CA VAL A 56 -0.04 -4.40 -1.51
C VAL A 56 -0.84 -4.74 -0.27
N SER A 57 -1.92 -5.48 -0.48
CA SER A 57 -2.73 -6.09 0.57
C SER A 57 -2.51 -7.59 0.62
N LEU A 58 -2.31 -8.13 1.82
CA LEU A 58 -1.96 -9.51 2.08
C LEU A 58 -3.02 -10.16 2.96
N HIS A 59 -3.59 -11.27 2.51
CA HIS A 59 -4.66 -11.97 3.23
C HIS A 59 -4.53 -13.48 3.09
N PHE A 60 -4.98 -14.21 4.10
CA PHE A 60 -5.26 -15.63 3.95
C PHE A 60 -6.69 -15.82 3.47
N GLU A 61 -6.88 -16.77 2.55
CA GLU A 61 -8.19 -17.25 2.14
C GLU A 61 -8.30 -18.72 2.55
N LEU A 62 -9.42 -19.05 3.18
CA LEU A 62 -9.75 -20.39 3.64
C LEU A 62 -10.91 -20.90 2.79
N VAL A 63 -10.66 -21.91 1.98
CA VAL A 63 -11.69 -22.52 1.14
C VAL A 63 -12.08 -23.86 1.75
N GLU A 64 -13.31 -23.96 2.24
CA GLU A 64 -13.86 -25.21 2.75
C GLU A 64 -13.96 -26.27 1.65
N GLN A 65 -13.57 -27.49 1.98
CA GLN A 65 -13.58 -28.66 1.13
C GLN A 65 -14.30 -29.80 1.85
N LYS A 66 -14.71 -30.84 1.12
CA LYS A 66 -15.45 -32.00 1.67
C LYS A 66 -14.79 -32.63 2.92
N HIS A 67 -13.46 -32.53 3.04
CA HIS A 67 -12.69 -33.04 4.17
C HIS A 67 -11.60 -32.02 4.55
N GLY A 68 -11.99 -30.87 5.12
CA GLY A 68 -11.06 -29.85 5.63
C GLY A 68 -11.07 -28.55 4.83
N TYR A 69 -9.95 -27.83 4.84
CA TYR A 69 -9.80 -26.50 4.27
C TYR A 69 -8.56 -26.42 3.38
N ASP A 70 -8.66 -25.73 2.25
CA ASP A 70 -7.49 -25.25 1.52
C ASP A 70 -7.10 -23.87 2.05
N LEU A 71 -5.86 -23.76 2.53
CA LEU A 71 -5.24 -22.50 2.92
C LEU A 71 -4.54 -21.90 1.71
N ASN A 72 -5.02 -20.75 1.28
CA ASN A 72 -4.44 -19.96 0.21
C ASN A 72 -3.90 -18.63 0.74
N ALA A 73 -2.84 -18.14 0.11
CA ALA A 73 -2.37 -16.77 0.29
C ALA A 73 -2.87 -15.91 -0.86
N VAL A 74 -3.40 -14.74 -0.54
CA VAL A 74 -3.94 -13.77 -1.49
C VAL A 74 -3.14 -12.48 -1.40
N ILE A 75 -2.70 -12.00 -2.56
CA ILE A 75 -1.99 -10.74 -2.73
C ILE A 75 -2.82 -9.86 -3.67
N LEU A 76 -3.26 -8.72 -3.15
CA LEU A 76 -3.91 -7.67 -3.93
C LEU A 76 -2.95 -6.49 -4.09
N ASP A 77 -2.44 -6.27 -5.29
CA ASP A 77 -1.75 -5.03 -5.62
C ASP A 77 -2.79 -3.93 -5.84
N ARG A 78 -2.91 -3.03 -4.87
CA ARG A 78 -3.87 -1.92 -4.89
C ARG A 78 -3.46 -0.80 -5.85
N SER A 79 -2.20 -0.78 -6.27
CA SER A 79 -1.73 0.18 -7.28
C SER A 79 -2.18 -0.23 -8.68
N THR A 80 -2.21 -1.53 -8.99
CA THR A 80 -2.58 -2.05 -10.32
C THR A 80 -3.97 -2.69 -10.37
N GLY A 81 -4.57 -3.02 -9.22
CA GLY A 81 -5.79 -3.82 -9.13
C GLY A 81 -5.57 -5.32 -9.33
N SER A 82 -4.32 -5.77 -9.45
CA SER A 82 -4.01 -7.18 -9.72
C SER A 82 -4.20 -8.06 -8.49
N LEU A 83 -4.92 -9.17 -8.64
CA LEU A 83 -5.10 -10.19 -7.61
C LEU A 83 -4.28 -11.43 -7.95
N ARG A 84 -3.52 -11.95 -6.98
CA ARG A 84 -2.77 -13.20 -7.10
C ARG A 84 -3.09 -14.11 -5.92
N THR A 85 -3.43 -15.35 -6.22
CA THR A 85 -3.70 -16.37 -5.20
C THR A 85 -2.71 -17.51 -5.34
N ALA A 86 -2.19 -18.01 -4.22
CA ALA A 86 -1.27 -19.13 -4.17
C ALA A 86 -1.71 -20.14 -3.11
N LYS A 87 -1.89 -21.40 -3.53
CA LYS A 87 -2.22 -22.48 -2.60
C LYS A 87 -1.01 -22.81 -1.72
N ILE A 88 -1.19 -22.74 -0.40
CA ILE A 88 -0.13 -22.98 0.58
C ILE A 88 -0.17 -24.43 1.04
N ARG A 89 -1.34 -24.88 1.50
CA ARG A 89 -1.52 -26.20 2.11
C ARG A 89 -3.00 -26.57 2.20
N ARG A 90 -3.27 -27.88 2.26
CA ARG A 90 -4.56 -28.41 2.71
C ARG A 90 -4.47 -28.79 4.19
N CYS A 91 -5.47 -28.37 4.96
CA CYS A 91 -5.56 -28.50 6.40
C CYS A 91 -6.82 -29.30 6.75
N ASN A 92 -6.77 -30.13 7.78
CA ASN A 92 -7.96 -30.76 8.35
C ASN A 92 -8.67 -29.81 9.30
N THR A 93 -7.90 -29.01 10.05
CA THR A 93 -8.42 -28.02 10.99
C THR A 93 -7.76 -26.66 10.77
N ILE A 94 -8.54 -25.60 11.02
CA ILE A 94 -8.07 -24.21 11.05
C ILE A 94 -8.45 -23.61 12.40
N ASP A 95 -7.50 -22.90 12.99
CA ASP A 95 -7.73 -22.10 14.19
C ASP A 95 -7.26 -20.66 13.93
N LEU A 96 -8.17 -19.72 14.20
CA LEU A 96 -8.02 -18.27 14.04
C LEU A 96 -8.00 -17.54 15.39
N ASP A 97 -8.42 -18.22 16.48
CA ASP A 97 -8.68 -17.61 17.79
C ASP A 97 -7.50 -17.77 18.75
N SER A 98 -6.57 -18.68 18.48
CA SER A 98 -5.39 -18.91 19.30
C SER A 98 -4.24 -17.94 18.99
N PHE A 99 -4.44 -16.63 19.18
CA PHE A 99 -3.28 -15.73 19.22
C PHE A 99 -3.22 -14.77 20.41
N ASP A 100 -2.12 -14.99 21.13
CA ASP A 100 -1.48 -14.10 22.09
C ASP A 100 -0.97 -12.84 21.37
N ALA A 101 -1.24 -11.67 21.95
CA ALA A 101 -0.88 -10.35 21.43
C ALA A 101 0.65 -10.15 21.26
N SER A 102 1.44 -11.13 21.70
CA SER A 102 2.89 -11.22 21.52
C SER A 102 3.32 -11.62 20.09
N SER A 103 2.43 -12.20 19.27
CA SER A 103 2.72 -12.57 17.88
C SER A 103 2.65 -11.34 16.95
N ARG A 104 3.79 -10.66 16.81
CA ARG A 104 3.95 -9.41 16.05
C ARG A 104 3.98 -9.63 14.53
N SER A 105 2.96 -10.25 13.95
CA SER A 105 2.82 -10.22 12.49
C SER A 105 2.31 -8.84 12.08
N LEU A 106 3.21 -8.02 11.51
CA LEU A 106 2.90 -6.67 11.04
C LEU A 106 1.97 -6.66 9.83
N PHE A 107 1.77 -7.81 9.19
CA PHE A 107 1.22 -7.89 7.85
C PHE A 107 -0.03 -8.74 7.71
N ALA A 108 -0.48 -9.47 8.73
CA ALA A 108 -1.80 -10.14 8.79
C ALA A 108 -1.87 -11.02 10.05
N THR A 109 -3.07 -11.31 10.52
CA THR A 109 -3.29 -12.34 11.54
C THR A 109 -2.74 -13.68 11.05
N PRO A 110 -1.83 -14.33 11.80
CA PRO A 110 -1.38 -15.68 11.47
C PRO A 110 -2.54 -16.68 11.53
N VAL A 111 -2.43 -17.76 10.77
CA VAL A 111 -3.42 -18.85 10.73
C VAL A 111 -2.77 -20.13 11.22
N LEU A 112 -3.42 -20.86 12.12
CA LEU A 112 -3.00 -22.21 12.48
C LEU A 112 -3.69 -23.23 11.56
N CYS A 113 -2.89 -24.04 10.87
CA CYS A 113 -3.34 -25.12 10.00
C CYS A 113 -2.74 -26.44 10.51
N ASP A 114 -3.61 -27.34 10.98
CA ASP A 114 -3.22 -28.58 11.68
C ASP A 114 -2.24 -28.32 12.86
N GLY A 115 -2.44 -27.23 13.60
CA GLY A 115 -1.55 -26.78 14.69
C GLY A 115 -0.23 -26.13 14.24
N GLY A 116 0.04 -26.04 12.93
CA GLY A 116 1.19 -25.31 12.38
C GLY A 116 0.85 -23.86 12.08
N SER A 117 1.65 -22.91 12.56
CA SER A 117 1.43 -21.48 12.32
C SER A 117 1.93 -21.02 10.96
N TYR A 118 1.11 -20.25 10.25
CA TYR A 118 1.41 -19.62 8.97
C TYR A 118 1.17 -18.12 9.08
N SER A 119 2.16 -17.31 8.70
CA SER A 119 2.09 -15.85 8.75
C SER A 119 2.72 -15.21 7.52
N PHE A 120 2.30 -13.99 7.19
CA PHE A 120 2.95 -13.21 6.14
C PHE A 120 4.19 -12.51 6.70
N ASP A 121 5.26 -12.52 5.91
CA ASP A 121 6.49 -11.79 6.22
C ASP A 121 7.19 -11.29 4.95
N VAL A 122 8.13 -10.37 5.13
CA VAL A 122 8.99 -9.81 4.09
C VAL A 122 10.41 -10.32 4.27
N LEU A 123 10.83 -11.25 3.40
CA LEU A 123 12.14 -11.88 3.46
C LEU A 123 13.11 -11.21 2.47
N GLY A 124 13.65 -10.05 2.87
CA GLY A 124 14.41 -9.17 1.99
C GLY A 124 13.48 -8.51 0.98
N GLU A 125 13.72 -8.70 -0.32
CA GLU A 125 12.91 -8.08 -1.39
C GLU A 125 11.69 -8.92 -1.79
N ARG A 126 11.18 -9.78 -0.91
CA ARG A 126 10.14 -10.76 -1.27
C ARG A 126 9.09 -10.91 -0.19
N ILE A 127 7.82 -10.90 -0.59
CA ILE A 127 6.71 -11.34 0.25
C ILE A 127 6.71 -12.86 0.30
N ALA A 128 6.58 -13.39 1.51
CA ALA A 128 6.47 -14.82 1.74
C ALA A 128 5.40 -15.12 2.78
N VAL A 129 4.89 -16.35 2.75
CA VAL A 129 4.25 -16.97 3.90
C VAL A 129 5.29 -17.81 4.62
N VAL A 130 5.56 -17.48 5.88
CA VAL A 130 6.42 -18.24 6.78
C VAL A 130 5.58 -19.34 7.40
N GLY A 131 6.07 -20.57 7.37
CA GLY A 131 5.40 -21.73 7.94
C GLY A 131 6.37 -22.64 8.68
N PRO A 132 5.88 -23.68 9.38
CA PRO A 132 6.69 -24.46 10.32
C PRO A 132 7.78 -25.31 9.63
N ARG A 133 7.61 -25.67 8.35
CA ARG A 133 8.54 -26.54 7.61
C ARG A 133 9.28 -25.82 6.48
N ARG A 134 8.67 -24.78 5.90
CA ARG A 134 9.23 -24.04 4.77
C ARG A 134 8.55 -22.69 4.64
N ASN A 135 9.25 -21.78 3.96
CA ASN A 135 8.71 -20.49 3.53
C ASN A 135 8.20 -20.60 2.09
N TYR A 136 7.08 -19.93 1.82
CA TYR A 136 6.43 -19.90 0.51
C TYR A 136 6.64 -18.52 -0.09
N ILE A 137 7.52 -18.41 -1.08
CA ILE A 137 7.80 -17.15 -1.76
C ILE A 137 6.68 -16.84 -2.75
N LEU A 138 6.04 -15.67 -2.62
CA LEU A 138 4.84 -15.33 -3.39
C LEU A 138 5.11 -14.27 -4.46
N GLN A 139 5.84 -13.22 -4.09
CA GLN A 139 6.05 -12.06 -4.95
C GLN A 139 7.32 -11.30 -4.58
N GLY A 140 8.03 -10.80 -5.59
CA GLY A 140 9.08 -9.80 -5.41
C GLY A 140 8.51 -8.41 -5.18
N LEU A 141 9.15 -7.65 -4.31
CA LEU A 141 8.85 -6.25 -4.05
C LEU A 141 9.86 -5.34 -4.75
N PRO A 142 9.43 -4.18 -5.27
CA PRO A 142 10.37 -3.19 -5.74
C PRO A 142 11.16 -2.60 -4.56
N LEU A 143 12.40 -2.17 -4.84
CA LEU A 143 13.21 -1.45 -3.89
C LEU A 143 12.60 -0.09 -3.54
N GLY A 144 12.85 0.36 -2.31
CA GLY A 144 12.36 1.63 -1.78
C GLY A 144 11.09 1.47 -0.94
N HIS A 145 10.26 2.51 -0.92
CA HIS A 145 9.09 2.56 -0.04
C HIS A 145 7.90 1.81 -0.66
N VAL A 146 7.38 0.83 0.08
CA VAL A 146 6.21 0.02 -0.26
C VAL A 146 5.19 0.11 0.88
N MET A 147 3.90 0.15 0.57
CA MET A 147 2.84 -0.01 1.58
C MET A 147 2.40 -1.48 1.62
N LEU A 148 2.49 -2.14 2.77
CA LEU A 148 2.00 -3.50 2.98
C LEU A 148 0.90 -3.47 4.03
N ASN A 149 -0.34 -3.80 3.64
CA ASN A 149 -1.52 -3.70 4.52
C ASN A 149 -1.64 -2.35 5.25
N GLY A 150 -1.26 -1.28 4.57
CA GLY A 150 -1.28 0.09 5.11
C GLY A 150 -0.05 0.46 5.95
N VAL A 151 0.86 -0.48 6.21
CA VAL A 151 2.12 -0.24 6.90
C VAL A 151 3.21 0.17 5.89
N PRO A 152 3.86 1.33 6.05
CA PRO A 152 5.00 1.70 5.22
C PRO A 152 6.23 0.86 5.56
N VAL A 153 6.81 0.23 4.55
CA VAL A 153 8.03 -0.59 4.67
C VAL A 153 9.08 -0.07 3.68
N LEU A 154 10.32 0.04 4.15
CA LEU A 154 11.48 0.30 3.29
C LEU A 154 12.11 -1.04 2.88
N VAL A 155 12.07 -1.34 1.58
CA VAL A 155 12.68 -2.54 1.00
C VAL A 155 14.04 -2.17 0.43
N GLU A 156 15.09 -2.73 1.03
CA GLU A 156 16.47 -2.46 0.64
C GLU A 156 17.12 -3.69 -0.02
N PRO A 157 18.12 -3.48 -0.89
CA PRO A 157 18.88 -4.57 -1.48
C PRO A 157 19.49 -5.46 -0.41
N ARG A 158 19.43 -6.77 -0.59
CA ARG A 158 20.18 -7.69 0.28
C ARG A 158 21.68 -7.35 0.23
N GLY A 159 22.23 -6.83 1.33
CA GLY A 159 23.64 -6.42 1.45
C GLY A 159 23.84 -4.98 1.90
N HIS A 160 22.80 -4.14 1.85
CA HIS A 160 22.81 -2.83 2.49
C HIS A 160 22.18 -2.92 3.88
N ARG A 161 22.74 -3.74 4.77
CA ARG A 161 22.58 -3.42 6.18
C ARG A 161 23.32 -2.10 6.36
N HIS A 162 22.62 -1.04 6.77
CA HIS A 162 23.30 0.13 7.28
C HIS A 162 24.38 -0.36 8.26
N PRO A 163 25.66 -0.03 8.05
CA PRO A 163 26.65 -0.31 9.10
C PRO A 163 26.08 0.33 10.36
N ALA A 164 25.96 -0.47 11.43
CA ALA A 164 25.53 0.05 12.72
C ALA A 164 26.28 1.37 12.96
N PRO A 165 25.62 2.45 13.41
CA PRO A 165 26.30 3.70 13.67
C PRO A 165 27.46 3.40 14.60
N VAL A 166 28.68 3.43 14.06
CA VAL A 166 29.88 3.32 14.86
C VAL A 166 29.95 4.65 15.58
N TRP A 167 29.41 4.69 16.79
CA TRP A 167 29.66 5.77 17.72
C TRP A 167 31.15 5.76 18.02
N ARG A 168 31.92 6.47 17.20
CA ARG A 168 33.29 6.85 17.51
C ARG A 168 33.18 8.07 18.40
N ASP A 169 33.66 7.97 19.62
CA ASP A 169 34.02 9.15 20.38
C ASP A 169 35.10 9.94 19.61
N ARG A 170 35.22 11.25 19.89
CA ARG A 170 36.20 12.18 19.32
C ARG A 170 37.66 11.70 19.48
N SER A 171 37.89 10.67 20.30
CA SER A 171 39.16 9.95 20.51
C SER A 171 39.42 8.78 19.55
N GLY A 172 38.49 8.43 18.64
CA GLY A 172 38.65 7.34 17.66
C GLY A 172 38.53 5.92 18.24
N ARG A 173 38.19 5.77 19.53
CA ARG A 173 37.99 4.45 20.15
C ARG A 173 36.56 3.95 19.95
N GLN A 174 36.46 2.66 19.60
CA GLN A 174 35.19 1.95 19.43
C GLN A 174 34.63 1.60 20.81
N ILE A 175 33.39 2.00 21.11
CA ILE A 175 32.75 1.69 22.40
C ILE A 175 32.13 0.29 22.28
N PRO A 176 32.60 -0.72 23.03
CA PRO A 176 31.92 -2.00 23.09
C PRO A 176 30.63 -1.81 23.90
N PHE A 177 29.46 -2.00 23.29
CA PHE A 177 28.23 -2.18 24.06
C PHE A 177 27.94 -3.67 24.17
N THR A 178 27.76 -4.13 25.40
CA THR A 178 27.29 -5.47 25.74
C THR A 178 25.81 -5.33 26.05
N ILE A 179 24.94 -6.03 25.33
CA ILE A 179 23.52 -6.11 25.67
C ILE A 179 23.38 -7.34 26.58
N GLN A 180 22.95 -7.12 27.83
CA GLN A 180 22.56 -8.18 28.76
C GLN A 180 21.14 -8.67 28.46
#